data_AF-A0A6T8NVH3-F1
#
_entry.id   AF-A0A6T8NVH3-F1
#
_cell.length_a   1.000
_cell.length_b   1.000
_cell.length_c   1.000
_cell.angle_alpha   90.00
_cell.angle_beta   90.00
_cell.angle_gamma   90.00
#
_symmetry.space_group_name_H-M   'P 1'
#
loop_
_entity.id
_entity.type
_entity.pdbx_description
1 polymer ?
#
loop_
_entity_poly.entity_id
_entity_poly.type
_entity_poly.pdbx_seq_one_letter_code
_entity_poly.pdbx_strand_id
1 'polypeptide(L)'
;EKTKEYIVSTHPVATLDQIAVLAAGVMITTPSRKDGKIVDVTARTLPCVVERVSVPVAPPSIPNEATATAIITQQQHNLRFLLKEGRNRQIRRMCASLGLEVTHLHRVSFAGVSLDGCEGVGEWAVLTTAEEIGIGARALPTREEKRTPQERAERKAKKRAKRMRSW
;
A
#
# COMPACT_ATOMS: atom_id res chain seq x y z
N GLU A 1 11.60 -2.10 7.96
CA GLU A 1 10.77 -0.87 7.83
C GLU A 1 9.60 -1.16 6.89
N LYS A 2 8.41 -0.59 7.13
CA LYS A 2 7.23 -0.82 6.29
C LYS A 2 7.23 0.14 5.11
N THR A 3 7.59 -0.36 3.93
CA THR A 3 7.52 0.39 2.67
C THR A 3 6.11 0.37 2.10
N LYS A 4 5.77 1.42 1.34
CA LYS A 4 4.47 1.57 0.68
C LYS A 4 4.72 1.95 -0.76
N GLU A 5 4.19 1.17 -1.68
CA GLU A 5 4.34 1.38 -3.11
C GLU A 5 3.07 1.93 -3.71
N TYR A 6 3.20 2.99 -4.50
CA TYR A 6 2.08 3.61 -5.18
C TYR A 6 2.38 3.79 -6.66
N ILE A 7 1.36 3.63 -7.49
CA ILE A 7 1.31 4.08 -8.87
C ILE A 7 0.39 5.30 -8.91
N VAL A 8 0.90 6.38 -9.46
CA VAL A 8 0.31 7.72 -9.37
C VAL A 8 0.25 8.32 -10.75
N SER A 9 -0.95 8.65 -11.22
CA SER A 9 -1.11 9.37 -12.48
C SER A 9 -1.24 10.86 -12.20
N THR A 10 -0.49 11.69 -12.94
CA THR A 10 -0.53 13.15 -12.78
C THR A 10 -0.93 13.88 -14.05
N HIS A 11 -1.58 15.03 -13.89
CA HIS A 11 -1.80 16.01 -14.94
C HIS A 11 -1.32 17.40 -14.47
N PRO A 12 -0.47 18.11 -15.24
CA PRO A 12 0.19 17.67 -16.48
C PRO A 12 1.22 16.54 -16.25
N VAL A 13 1.90 16.11 -17.31
CA VAL A 13 3.04 15.16 -17.23
C VAL A 13 4.14 15.79 -16.39
N ALA A 14 4.63 15.08 -15.37
CA ALA A 14 5.73 15.55 -14.54
C ALA A 14 7.04 15.66 -15.34
N THR A 15 7.79 16.74 -15.18
CA THR A 15 9.14 16.88 -15.79
C THR A 15 10.17 16.07 -15.00
N LEU A 16 11.34 15.81 -15.60
CA LEU A 16 12.43 15.11 -14.91
C LEU A 16 12.91 15.89 -13.66
N ASP A 17 12.97 17.21 -13.75
CA ASP A 17 13.33 18.07 -12.61
C ASP A 17 12.30 17.97 -11.48
N GLN A 18 11.01 17.97 -11.81
CA GLN A 18 9.95 17.77 -10.81
C GLN A 18 10.06 16.41 -10.14
N ILE A 19 10.36 15.34 -10.91
CA ILE A 19 10.57 14.00 -10.36
C ILE A 19 11.77 13.99 -9.40
N ALA A 20 12.88 14.62 -9.77
CA ALA A 20 14.06 14.74 -8.91
C ALA A 20 13.76 15.51 -7.61
N VAL A 21 13.00 16.61 -7.71
CA VAL A 21 12.59 17.41 -6.54
C VAL A 21 11.67 16.61 -5.61
N LEU A 22 10.70 15.85 -6.15
CA LEU A 22 9.84 14.96 -5.37
C LEU A 22 10.66 13.89 -4.64
N ALA A 23 11.63 13.27 -5.33
CA ALA A 23 12.49 12.23 -4.78
C ALA A 23 13.40 12.75 -3.66
N ALA A 24 13.95 13.97 -3.80
CA ALA A 24 14.77 14.62 -2.78
C ALA A 24 13.96 15.06 -1.55
N GLY A 25 12.64 15.18 -1.68
CA GLY A 25 11.70 15.57 -0.64
C GLY A 25 11.36 17.06 -0.67
N VAL A 26 10.07 17.34 -0.46
CA VAL A 26 9.45 18.67 -0.58
C VAL A 26 8.77 19.08 0.72
N MET A 27 8.59 20.39 0.92
CA MET A 27 7.83 20.90 2.05
C MET A 27 6.35 20.68 1.82
N ILE A 28 5.69 19.98 2.75
CA ILE A 28 4.23 19.83 2.72
C ILE A 28 3.63 20.28 4.05
N THR A 29 2.47 20.91 3.97
CA THR A 29 1.64 21.24 5.14
C THR A 29 0.58 20.16 5.29
N THR A 30 0.48 19.54 6.46
CA THR A 30 -0.53 18.51 6.76
C THR A 30 -1.24 18.80 8.07
N PRO A 31 -2.57 18.58 8.14
CA PRO A 31 -3.29 18.67 9.40
C PRO A 31 -2.85 17.52 10.31
N SER A 32 -2.53 17.84 11.56
CA SER A 32 -2.15 16.90 12.60
C SER A 32 -3.02 17.12 13.82
N ARG A 33 -3.44 16.02 14.48
CA ARG A 33 -4.21 16.11 15.72
C ARG A 33 -3.24 16.14 16.89
N LYS A 34 -3.24 17.23 17.66
CA LYS A 34 -2.48 17.39 18.90
C LYS A 34 -3.42 17.89 19.99
N ASP A 35 -3.47 17.19 21.12
CA ASP A 35 -4.29 17.55 22.29
C ASP A 35 -5.75 17.86 21.95
N GLY A 36 -6.33 17.06 21.05
CA GLY A 36 -7.72 17.22 20.60
C GLY A 36 -7.95 18.32 19.56
N LYS A 37 -6.98 19.19 19.27
CA LYS A 37 -7.06 20.24 18.24
C LYS A 37 -6.41 19.80 16.93
N ILE A 38 -6.93 20.30 15.82
CA ILE A 38 -6.30 20.13 14.50
C ILE A 38 -5.34 21.31 14.30
N VAL A 39 -4.06 21.00 14.11
CA VAL A 39 -3.00 21.98 13.87
C VAL A 39 -2.29 21.61 12.58
N ASP A 40 -2.09 22.59 11.71
CA ASP A 40 -1.31 22.38 10.50
C ASP A 40 0.18 22.32 10.83
N VAL A 41 0.83 21.28 10.31
CA VAL A 41 2.27 21.04 10.47
C VAL A 41 2.90 21.07 9.10
N THR A 42 3.78 22.06 8.90
CA THR A 42 4.61 22.18 7.70
C THR A 42 5.97 21.59 7.96
N ALA A 43 6.36 20.60 7.18
CA ALA A 43 7.67 19.97 7.29
C ALA A 43 8.06 19.29 5.98
N ARG A 44 9.36 19.08 5.80
CA ARG A 44 9.88 18.38 4.63
C ARG A 44 9.48 16.91 4.68
N THR A 45 9.19 16.33 3.52
CA THR A 45 9.07 14.88 3.38
C THR A 45 10.44 14.24 3.41
N LEU A 46 10.51 12.99 3.84
CA LEU A 46 11.72 12.19 3.71
C LEU A 46 12.01 11.93 2.23
N PRO A 47 13.29 11.81 1.84
CA PRO A 47 13.65 11.33 0.52
C PRO A 47 12.99 9.99 0.21
N CYS A 48 12.48 9.85 -1.01
CA CYS A 48 11.77 8.66 -1.45
C CYS A 48 12.07 8.35 -2.92
N VAL A 49 11.79 7.13 -3.35
CA VAL A 49 11.94 6.78 -4.78
C VAL A 49 10.74 7.35 -5.53
N VAL A 50 11.01 8.07 -6.62
CA VAL A 50 10.02 8.56 -7.56
C VAL A 50 10.55 8.31 -8.97
N GLU A 51 9.87 7.47 -9.74
CA GLU A 51 10.31 7.04 -11.06
C GLU A 51 9.14 7.06 -12.04
N ARG A 52 9.38 7.42 -13.31
CA ARG A 52 8.38 7.25 -14.36
C ARG A 52 8.24 5.77 -14.69
N VAL A 53 7.01 5.31 -14.86
CA VAL A 53 6.71 3.90 -15.18
C VAL A 53 5.71 3.80 -16.32
N SER A 54 5.99 2.91 -17.27
CA SER A 54 5.00 2.49 -18.24
C SER A 54 4.08 1.45 -17.59
N VAL A 55 2.81 1.80 -17.40
CA VAL A 55 1.80 0.82 -17.04
C VAL A 55 1.35 0.14 -18.33
N PRO A 56 1.35 -1.19 -18.43
CA PRO A 56 0.84 -1.88 -19.60
C PRO A 56 -0.65 -1.59 -19.74
N VAL A 57 -1.00 -0.77 -20.72
CA VAL A 57 -2.39 -0.61 -21.17
C VAL A 57 -2.68 -1.81 -22.05
N ALA A 58 -3.75 -2.56 -21.72
CA ALA A 58 -4.22 -3.65 -22.56
C ALA A 58 -4.40 -3.14 -23.99
N PRO A 59 -3.83 -3.80 -25.01
CA PRO A 59 -3.96 -3.34 -26.39
C PRO A 59 -5.46 -3.30 -26.77
N PRO A 60 -5.91 -2.25 -27.46
CA PRO A 60 -7.30 -2.18 -27.90
C PRO A 60 -7.62 -3.35 -28.83
N SER A 61 -8.86 -3.83 -28.77
CA SER A 61 -9.35 -4.91 -29.65
C SER A 61 -9.30 -4.54 -31.14
N ILE A 62 -9.22 -3.25 -31.47
CA ILE A 62 -9.06 -2.73 -32.82
C ILE A 62 -7.91 -1.70 -32.79
N PRO A 63 -6.79 -1.96 -33.47
CA PRO A 63 -5.70 -0.99 -33.54
C PRO A 63 -6.11 0.18 -34.44
N ASN A 64 -6.06 1.40 -33.90
CA ASN A 64 -6.08 2.63 -34.67
C ASN A 64 -4.93 3.56 -34.21
N GLU A 65 -4.52 4.47 -35.09
CA GLU A 65 -3.36 5.34 -34.89
C GLU A 65 -3.55 6.31 -33.70
N ALA A 66 -4.80 6.72 -33.46
CA ALA A 66 -5.18 7.53 -32.29
C ALA A 66 -4.98 6.79 -30.96
N THR A 67 -5.20 5.47 -30.92
CA THR A 67 -5.07 4.67 -29.70
C THR A 67 -3.61 4.38 -29.37
N ALA A 68 -2.75 4.18 -30.38
CA ALA A 68 -1.30 4.07 -30.14
C ALA A 68 -0.74 5.34 -29.47
N THR A 69 -1.17 6.51 -29.94
CA THR A 69 -0.79 7.81 -29.35
C THR A 69 -1.37 8.00 -27.94
N ALA A 70 -2.61 7.56 -27.69
CA ALA A 70 -3.23 7.61 -26.36
C ALA A 70 -2.52 6.69 -25.35
N ILE A 71 -2.04 5.52 -25.77
CA ILE A 71 -1.27 4.60 -24.93
C ILE A 71 0.07 5.23 -24.55
N ILE A 72 0.80 5.78 -25.53
CA ILE A 72 2.11 6.41 -25.29
C ILE A 72 1.98 7.62 -24.36
N THR A 73 0.95 8.45 -24.55
CA THR A 73 0.70 9.60 -23.67
C THR A 73 0.34 9.15 -22.25
N GLN A 74 -0.59 8.20 -22.09
CA GLN A 74 -0.95 7.63 -20.78
C GLN A 74 0.25 7.03 -20.03
N GLN A 75 1.19 6.40 -20.74
CA GLN A 75 2.42 5.87 -20.13
C GLN A 75 3.33 6.96 -19.56
N GLN A 76 3.30 8.19 -20.08
CA GLN A 76 4.13 9.28 -19.56
C GLN A 76 3.61 9.90 -18.26
N HIS A 77 2.31 9.74 -17.99
CA HIS A 77 1.64 10.34 -16.82
C HIS A 77 1.85 9.57 -15.52
N ASN A 78 2.38 8.35 -15.57
CA ASN A 78 2.45 7.47 -14.40
C ASN A 78 3.81 7.55 -13.71
N LEU A 79 3.76 7.76 -12.40
CA LEU A 79 4.88 7.78 -11.49
C LEU A 79 4.74 6.67 -10.44
N ARG A 80 5.83 5.98 -10.16
CA ARG A 80 5.97 5.03 -9.06
C ARG A 80 6.57 5.74 -7.86
N PHE A 81 5.94 5.61 -6.70
CA PHE A 81 6.45 6.11 -5.42
C PHE A 81 6.73 4.96 -4.45
N LEU A 82 7.90 4.96 -3.79
CA LEU A 82 8.18 4.11 -2.63
C LEU A 82 8.39 4.95 -1.37
N LEU A 83 7.39 4.97 -0.49
CA LEU A 83 7.43 5.76 0.75
C LEU A 83 7.67 4.91 1.99
N LYS A 84 8.46 5.47 2.92
CA LYS A 84 8.62 4.95 4.28
C LYS A 84 7.68 5.63 5.28
N GLU A 85 7.39 6.91 5.10
CA GLU A 85 6.43 7.67 5.91
C GLU A 85 4.99 7.62 5.37
N GLY A 86 4.04 8.21 6.09
CA GLY A 86 2.61 8.12 5.77
C GLY A 86 1.81 9.31 6.27
N ARG A 87 2.17 10.52 5.86
CA ARG A 87 1.46 11.75 6.25
C ARG A 87 0.11 11.91 5.53
N ASN A 88 -0.79 12.73 6.08
CA ASN A 88 -2.13 12.92 5.53
C ASN A 88 -2.09 13.41 4.07
N ARG A 89 -2.63 12.60 3.15
CA ARG A 89 -2.66 12.89 1.70
C ARG A 89 -1.28 13.25 1.12
N GLN A 90 -0.22 12.67 1.69
CA GLN A 90 1.17 13.05 1.42
C GLN A 90 1.50 13.21 -0.06
N ILE A 91 1.35 12.16 -0.87
CA ILE A 91 1.69 12.18 -2.32
C ILE A 91 0.93 13.31 -3.04
N ARG A 92 -0.37 13.44 -2.78
CA ARG A 92 -1.20 14.49 -3.41
C ARG A 92 -0.69 15.89 -3.06
N ARG A 93 -0.26 16.12 -1.82
CA ARG A 93 0.31 17.39 -1.38
C ARG A 93 1.71 17.63 -1.94
N MET A 94 2.53 16.58 -2.05
CA MET A 94 3.85 16.66 -2.69
C MET A 94 3.70 17.09 -4.16
N CYS A 95 2.84 16.41 -4.93
CA CYS A 95 2.57 16.77 -6.33
C CYS A 95 2.00 18.19 -6.45
N ALA A 96 1.03 18.56 -5.62
CA ALA A 96 0.42 19.89 -5.65
C ALA A 96 1.43 21.01 -5.40
N SER A 97 2.46 20.78 -4.57
CA SER A 97 3.51 21.78 -4.31
C SER A 97 4.33 22.15 -5.56
N LEU A 98 4.30 21.31 -6.61
CA LEU A 98 4.98 21.53 -7.88
C LEU A 98 4.01 21.81 -9.03
N GLY A 99 2.73 22.09 -8.73
CA GLY A 99 1.70 22.33 -9.74
C GLY A 99 1.21 21.07 -10.47
N LEU A 100 1.45 19.87 -9.90
CA LEU A 100 0.95 18.61 -10.45
C LEU A 100 -0.34 18.20 -9.74
N GLU A 101 -1.39 17.93 -10.52
CA GLU A 101 -2.62 17.34 -10.02
C GLU A 101 -2.56 15.82 -10.08
N VAL A 102 -2.95 15.14 -9.01
CA VAL A 102 -3.03 13.67 -8.98
C VAL A 102 -4.42 13.23 -9.43
N THR A 103 -4.51 12.67 -10.63
CA THR A 103 -5.77 12.17 -11.22
C THR A 103 -6.07 10.75 -10.74
N HIS A 104 -5.05 9.91 -10.58
CA HIS A 104 -5.19 8.55 -10.08
C HIS A 104 -4.13 8.23 -9.02
N LEU A 105 -4.52 7.52 -7.98
CA LEU A 105 -3.62 7.13 -6.88
C LEU A 105 -3.96 5.70 -6.44
N HIS A 106 -3.11 4.76 -6.82
CA HIS A 106 -3.29 3.35 -6.52
C HIS A 106 -2.13 2.85 -5.66
N ARG A 107 -2.44 2.21 -4.52
CA ARG A 107 -1.41 1.58 -3.68
C ARG A 107 -1.25 0.13 -4.12
N VAL A 108 -0.08 -0.21 -4.63
CA VAL A 108 0.20 -1.56 -5.16
C VAL A 108 0.65 -2.51 -4.06
N SER A 109 1.46 -2.03 -3.12
CA SER A 109 1.97 -2.86 -2.04
C SER A 109 2.13 -2.09 -0.73
N PHE A 110 2.08 -2.82 0.38
CA PHE A 110 2.31 -2.32 1.72
C PHE A 110 3.04 -3.38 2.56
N ALA A 111 4.23 -3.04 3.06
CA ALA A 111 5.01 -3.90 3.95
C ALA A 111 5.24 -5.33 3.42
N GLY A 112 5.44 -5.47 2.10
CA GLY A 112 5.65 -6.76 1.44
C GLY A 112 4.37 -7.50 1.04
N VAL A 113 3.20 -6.95 1.37
CA VAL A 113 1.90 -7.48 0.93
C VAL A 113 1.46 -6.72 -0.31
N SER A 114 1.21 -7.46 -1.38
CA SER A 114 0.70 -6.98 -2.66
C SER A 114 -0.81 -7.24 -2.78
N LEU A 115 -1.37 -7.01 -3.97
CA LEU A 115 -2.74 -7.40 -4.30
C LEU A 115 -2.82 -8.82 -4.89
N ASP A 116 -1.74 -9.60 -4.79
CA ASP A 116 -1.71 -10.97 -5.28
C ASP A 116 -2.76 -11.81 -4.53
N GLY A 117 -3.62 -12.52 -5.28
CA GLY A 117 -4.72 -13.30 -4.74
C GLY A 117 -6.06 -12.55 -4.61
N CYS A 118 -6.12 -11.25 -4.93
CA CYS A 118 -7.40 -10.56 -5.19
C CYS A 118 -7.68 -10.58 -6.70
N GLU A 119 -8.79 -11.18 -7.14
CA GLU A 119 -9.12 -11.32 -8.57
C GLU A 119 -9.71 -10.01 -9.15
N GLY A 120 -10.26 -9.15 -8.29
CA GLY A 120 -10.90 -7.91 -8.69
C GLY A 120 -10.88 -6.78 -7.66
N VAL A 121 -11.25 -5.57 -8.12
CA VAL A 121 -11.45 -4.41 -7.25
C VAL A 121 -12.62 -4.66 -6.32
N GLY A 122 -12.42 -4.44 -5.02
CA GLY A 122 -13.44 -4.67 -3.98
C GLY A 122 -13.39 -6.07 -3.39
N GLU A 123 -12.56 -6.96 -3.94
CA GLU A 123 -12.31 -8.27 -3.36
C GLU A 123 -11.25 -8.21 -2.26
N TRP A 124 -11.19 -9.29 -1.50
CA TRP A 124 -10.26 -9.47 -0.40
C TRP A 124 -9.79 -10.91 -0.35
N ALA A 125 -8.53 -11.09 0.05
CA ALA A 125 -7.92 -12.40 0.26
C ALA A 125 -7.45 -12.53 1.72
N VAL A 126 -7.27 -13.77 2.17
CA VAL A 126 -6.71 -14.06 3.49
C VAL A 126 -5.18 -13.96 3.40
N LEU A 127 -4.58 -13.20 4.31
CA LEU A 127 -3.13 -13.07 4.39
C LEU A 127 -2.48 -14.38 4.84
N THR A 128 -1.29 -14.65 4.32
CA THR A 128 -0.44 -15.72 4.83
C THR A 128 0.19 -15.31 6.17
N THR A 129 0.62 -16.29 6.97
CA THR A 129 1.32 -16.03 8.24
C THR A 129 2.55 -15.14 8.05
N ALA A 130 3.25 -15.26 6.92
CA ALA A 130 4.42 -14.44 6.63
C ALA A 130 4.03 -12.96 6.40
N GLU A 131 2.96 -12.72 5.67
CA GLU A 131 2.44 -11.38 5.39
C GLU A 131 1.85 -10.69 6.64
N GLU A 132 1.17 -11.45 7.49
CA GLU A 132 0.70 -10.98 8.79
C GLU A 132 1.87 -10.46 9.65
N ILE A 133 2.94 -11.25 9.74
CA ILE A 133 4.16 -10.86 10.46
C ILE A 133 4.79 -9.62 9.80
N GLY A 134 4.85 -9.55 8.48
CA GLY A 134 5.41 -8.42 7.72
C GLY A 134 4.67 -7.10 7.95
N ILE A 135 3.34 -7.14 8.00
CA ILE A 135 2.49 -5.98 8.34
C ILE A 135 2.59 -5.62 9.84
N GLY A 136 3.25 -6.44 10.66
CA GLY A 136 3.38 -6.25 12.10
C GLY A 136 2.09 -6.58 12.84
N ALA A 137 1.23 -7.42 12.26
CA ALA A 137 0.26 -8.13 13.06
C ALA A 137 1.05 -9.03 14.01
N ARG A 138 0.92 -8.78 15.32
CA ARG A 138 1.39 -9.75 16.30
C ARG A 138 0.62 -11.03 15.99
N ALA A 139 1.32 -12.13 15.71
CA ALA A 139 0.70 -13.41 15.40
C ALA A 139 -0.49 -13.61 16.32
N LEU A 140 -1.70 -13.66 15.75
CA LEU A 140 -2.88 -13.87 16.56
C LEU A 140 -2.66 -15.19 17.28
N PRO A 141 -2.76 -15.24 18.63
CA PRO A 141 -2.50 -16.47 19.35
C PRO A 141 -3.40 -17.55 18.75
N THR A 142 -2.81 -18.71 18.45
CA THR A 142 -3.56 -19.84 17.90
C THR A 142 -4.76 -20.13 18.79
N ARG A 143 -5.80 -20.76 18.23
CA ARG A 143 -6.99 -21.14 18.99
C ARG A 143 -6.68 -22.04 20.21
N GLU A 144 -5.48 -22.61 20.25
CA GLU A 144 -4.93 -23.36 21.37
C GLU A 144 -4.23 -22.45 22.39
N GLU A 145 -3.51 -21.43 21.95
CA GLU A 145 -2.90 -20.39 22.80
C GLU A 145 -3.93 -19.46 23.46
N LYS A 146 -5.07 -19.21 22.80
CA LYS A 146 -6.20 -18.45 23.37
C LYS A 146 -6.93 -19.17 24.51
N ARG A 147 -6.78 -20.49 24.64
CA ARG A 147 -7.47 -21.28 25.67
C ARG A 147 -6.84 -21.08 27.04
N THR A 148 -7.69 -21.00 28.06
CA THR A 148 -7.26 -20.99 29.46
C THR A 148 -6.58 -22.32 29.84
N PRO A 149 -5.75 -22.35 30.89
CA PRO A 149 -5.13 -23.59 31.37
C PRO A 149 -6.13 -24.71 31.65
N GLN A 150 -7.32 -24.37 32.17
CA GLN A 150 -8.42 -25.31 32.44
C GLN A 150 -8.98 -25.92 31.15
N GLU A 151 -9.30 -25.10 30.14
CA GLU A 151 -9.81 -25.58 28.84
C GLU A 151 -8.81 -26.46 28.08
N ARG A 152 -7.50 -26.21 28.27
CA ARG A 152 -6.44 -27.06 27.71
C ARG A 152 -6.37 -28.41 28.42
N ALA A 153 -6.48 -28.42 29.76
CA ALA A 153 -6.47 -29.63 30.56
C ALA A 153 -7.68 -30.54 30.23
N GLU A 154 -8.88 -29.96 30.14
CA GLU A 154 -10.10 -30.70 29.80
C GLU A 154 -10.03 -31.37 28.42
N ARG A 155 -9.48 -30.68 27.41
CA ARG A 155 -9.35 -31.26 26.07
C ARG A 155 -8.29 -32.35 26.01
N LYS A 156 -7.19 -32.22 26.75
CA LYS A 156 -6.19 -33.29 26.93
C LYS A 156 -6.82 -34.51 27.60
N ALA A 157 -7.62 -34.31 28.65
CA ALA A 157 -8.36 -35.38 29.32
C ALA A 157 -9.36 -36.06 28.37
N LYS A 158 -10.15 -35.30 27.61
CA LYS A 158 -11.08 -35.84 26.60
C LYS A 158 -10.37 -36.63 25.50
N LYS A 159 -9.22 -36.14 24.99
CA LYS A 159 -8.41 -36.88 24.00
C LYS A 159 -7.87 -38.20 24.59
N ARG A 160 -7.38 -38.18 25.84
CA ARG A 160 -6.85 -39.37 26.52
C ARG A 160 -7.94 -40.41 26.77
N ALA A 161 -9.12 -39.98 27.23
CA ALA A 161 -10.28 -40.85 27.41
C ALA A 161 -10.77 -41.45 26.09
N LYS A 162 -10.76 -40.68 25.00
CA LYS A 162 -11.09 -41.18 23.66
C LYS A 162 -10.09 -42.24 23.17
N ARG A 163 -8.80 -42.05 23.44
CA ARG A 163 -7.74 -43.01 23.08
C ARG A 163 -7.81 -44.32 23.86
N MET A 164 -8.26 -44.28 25.12
CA MET A 164 -8.46 -45.49 25.94
C MET A 164 -9.74 -46.25 25.60
N ARG A 165 -10.70 -45.62 24.90
CA ARG A 165 -11.93 -46.28 24.42
C ARG A 165 -11.79 -46.86 23.01
N SER A 166 -10.67 -46.60 22.34
CA SER A 166 -10.35 -47.10 21.00
C SER A 166 -9.31 -48.22 21.03
N TRP A 167 -9.16 -48.88 22.18
CA TRP A 167 -8.35 -50.08 22.42
C TRP A 167 -9.28 -51.17 22.94
#